data_AF-A0A852WJ00-F1
#
_entry.id   AF-A0A852WJ00-F1
#
_cell.length_a   1.000
_cell.length_b   1.000
_cell.length_c   1.000
_cell.angle_alpha   90.00
_cell.angle_beta   90.00
_cell.angle_gamma   90.00
#
_symmetry.space_group_name_H-M   'P 1'
#
loop_
_entity.id
_entity.type
_entity.pdbx_description
1 polymer ?
#
loop_
_entity_poly.entity_id
_entity_poly.type
_entity_poly.pdbx_seq_one_letter_code
_entity_poly.pdbx_strand_id
1 'polypeptide(L)'
;MSGHRRSNAAAAGELPPTLRRSRPDRRRAALATRFAKTTTDIERAVCAFDYFRGAASRRHPRPDAAAELVAAVIGQLIEAGDHLLRMQAREPLSPRKDTA
;
A
#
# COMPACT_ATOMS: atom_id res chain seq x y z
N MET A 1 31.15 -29.63 -20.35
CA MET A 1 32.28 -29.61 -19.39
C MET A 1 32.34 -28.25 -18.72
N SER A 2 32.76 -28.27 -17.45
CA SER A 2 32.76 -27.24 -16.43
C SER A 2 33.47 -25.92 -16.77
N GLY A 3 32.91 -24.81 -16.28
CA GLY A 3 33.57 -23.50 -16.25
C GLY A 3 33.19 -22.70 -15.00
N HIS A 4 33.28 -23.32 -13.84
CA HIS A 4 33.18 -22.70 -12.52
C HIS A 4 34.40 -21.78 -12.30
N ARG A 5 34.19 -20.48 -12.03
CA ARG A 5 35.06 -19.49 -11.34
C ARG A 5 34.44 -18.11 -11.65
N ARG A 6 34.03 -17.29 -10.68
CA ARG A 6 34.86 -16.71 -9.63
C ARG A 6 34.05 -16.47 -8.35
N SER A 7 34.47 -17.14 -7.30
CA SER A 7 34.27 -16.74 -5.91
C SER A 7 35.35 -15.74 -5.53
N ASN A 8 35.01 -14.85 -4.60
CA ASN A 8 35.87 -14.05 -3.71
C ASN A 8 36.46 -12.74 -4.25
N ALA A 9 35.73 -11.66 -3.95
CA ALA A 9 36.34 -10.44 -3.43
C ALA A 9 35.58 -10.07 -2.14
N ALA A 10 35.89 -10.81 -1.06
CA ALA A 10 35.64 -10.37 0.30
C ALA A 10 36.94 -9.72 0.79
N ALA A 11 36.92 -8.40 0.94
CA ALA A 11 37.90 -7.68 1.75
C ALA A 11 37.30 -6.32 2.17
N ALA A 12 37.37 -6.06 3.47
CA ALA A 12 37.07 -4.82 4.20
C ALA A 12 35.58 -4.51 4.50
N GLY A 13 35.13 -5.00 5.65
CA GLY A 13 34.00 -4.45 6.39
C GLY A 13 33.02 -5.51 6.89
N GLU A 14 33.33 -6.14 8.02
CA GLU A 14 32.37 -6.94 8.80
C GLU A 14 31.18 -6.06 9.19
N LEU A 15 30.12 -6.12 8.39
CA LEU A 15 28.77 -5.88 8.87
C LEU A 15 28.13 -7.27 9.02
N PRO A 16 27.41 -7.54 10.13
CA PRO A 16 26.62 -8.77 10.25
C PRO A 16 25.78 -8.91 8.98
N PRO A 17 25.51 -10.13 8.47
CA PRO A 17 24.59 -10.30 7.36
C PRO A 17 23.22 -9.82 7.83
N THR A 18 23.00 -8.52 7.69
CA THR A 18 21.74 -7.86 7.98
C THR A 18 20.72 -8.64 7.19
N LEU A 19 19.83 -9.34 7.91
CA LEU A 19 18.75 -10.16 7.35
C LEU A 19 18.21 -9.46 6.12
N ARG A 20 18.62 -9.94 4.94
CA ARG A 20 18.45 -9.20 3.70
C ARG A 20 16.95 -9.17 3.44
N ARG A 21 16.31 -8.05 3.78
CA ARG A 21 14.84 -7.94 3.76
C ARG A 21 14.30 -8.42 2.43
N SER A 22 13.28 -9.27 2.49
CA SER A 22 12.65 -9.81 1.29
C SER A 22 12.10 -8.66 0.42
N ARG A 23 11.89 -8.92 -0.88
CA ARG A 23 11.29 -7.90 -1.77
C ARG A 23 9.94 -7.39 -1.24
N PRO A 24 9.03 -8.24 -0.73
CA PRO A 24 7.82 -7.79 -0.04
C PRO A 24 8.09 -6.86 1.15
N ASP A 25 9.04 -7.20 2.03
CA ASP A 25 9.35 -6.41 3.22
C ASP A 25 9.89 -5.03 2.86
N ARG A 26 10.76 -4.96 1.85
CA ARG A 26 11.27 -3.68 1.32
C ARG A 26 10.15 -2.81 0.76
N ARG A 27 9.21 -3.40 0.03
CA ARG A 27 8.02 -2.68 -0.49
C ARG A 27 7.13 -2.17 0.65
N ARG A 28 6.94 -2.97 1.69
CA ARG A 28 6.14 -2.58 2.87
C ARG A 28 6.83 -1.49 3.68
N ALA A 29 8.14 -1.55 3.86
CA ALA A 29 8.91 -0.48 4.50
C ALA A 29 8.82 0.84 3.71
N ALA A 30 8.97 0.79 2.38
CA ALA A 30 8.81 1.97 1.52
C ALA A 30 7.38 2.55 1.55
N LEU A 31 6.36 1.71 1.75
CA LEU A 31 5.00 2.18 2.01
C LEU A 31 4.93 2.94 3.34
N ALA A 32 5.42 2.33 4.43
CA ALA A 32 5.39 2.93 5.76
C ALA A 32 6.09 4.30 5.78
N THR A 33 7.24 4.43 5.12
CA THR A 33 7.95 5.71 5.00
C THR A 33 7.15 6.76 4.22
N ARG A 34 6.41 6.37 3.17
CA ARG A 34 5.55 7.32 2.43
C ARG A 34 4.34 7.73 3.25
N PHE A 35 3.68 6.77 3.90
CA PHE A 35 2.57 7.00 4.83
C PHE A 35 2.94 7.92 5.99
N ALA A 36 4.16 7.82 6.52
CA ALA A 36 4.60 8.72 7.59
C ALA A 36 4.73 10.18 7.15
N LYS A 37 4.81 10.45 5.84
CA LYS A 37 4.97 11.80 5.25
C LYS A 37 3.66 12.41 4.76
N THR A 38 2.57 11.65 4.73
CA THR A 38 1.27 12.16 4.28
C THR A 38 0.59 12.96 5.39
N THR A 39 0.00 14.07 5.01
CA THR A 39 -0.65 15.04 5.90
C THR A 39 -2.18 14.97 5.83
N THR A 40 -2.73 14.55 4.69
CA THR A 40 -4.18 14.43 4.48
C THR A 40 -4.62 12.97 4.31
N ASP A 41 -5.90 12.70 4.58
CA ASP A 41 -6.48 11.37 4.37
C ASP A 41 -6.49 10.97 2.89
N ILE A 42 -6.63 11.95 1.99
CA ILE A 42 -6.54 11.74 0.54
C ILE A 42 -5.12 11.29 0.16
N GLU A 43 -4.08 11.92 0.69
CA GLU A 43 -2.69 11.51 0.45
C GLU A 43 -2.40 10.10 0.97
N ARG A 44 -2.95 9.75 2.15
CA ARG A 44 -2.88 8.38 2.70
C ARG A 44 -3.56 7.37 1.76
N ALA A 45 -4.76 7.70 1.28
CA ALA A 45 -5.51 6.85 0.35
C ALA A 45 -4.75 6.64 -0.97
N VAL A 46 -4.18 7.70 -1.55
CA VAL A 46 -3.33 7.62 -2.75
C VAL A 46 -2.11 6.71 -2.51
N CYS A 47 -1.42 6.87 -1.38
CA CYS A 47 -0.28 6.02 -1.02
C CYS A 47 -0.65 4.53 -0.91
N ALA A 48 -1.80 4.22 -0.29
CA ALA A 48 -2.30 2.86 -0.21
C ALA A 48 -2.64 2.31 -1.59
N PHE A 49 -3.33 3.10 -2.41
CA PHE A 49 -3.75 2.70 -3.74
C PHE A 49 -2.54 2.40 -4.65
N ASP A 50 -1.50 3.23 -4.61
CA ASP A 50 -0.28 2.98 -5.38
C ASP A 50 0.45 1.70 -4.96
N TYR A 51 0.47 1.41 -3.66
CA TYR A 51 1.04 0.16 -3.16
C TYR A 51 0.26 -1.06 -3.67
N PHE A 52 -1.08 -0.98 -3.57
CA PHE A 52 -2.00 -2.01 -4.05
C PHE A 52 -1.86 -2.23 -5.56
N ARG A 53 -1.89 -1.15 -6.36
CA ARG A 53 -1.69 -1.17 -7.82
C ARG A 53 -0.37 -1.84 -8.21
N GLY A 54 0.71 -1.53 -7.51
CA GLY A 54 2.00 -2.18 -7.75
C GLY A 54 2.03 -3.66 -7.31
N ALA A 55 1.18 -4.08 -6.38
CA ALA A 55 1.09 -5.46 -5.90
C ALA A 55 0.28 -6.33 -6.86
N ALA A 56 -0.86 -5.80 -7.34
CA ALA A 56 -1.74 -6.42 -8.32
C ALA A 56 -1.20 -6.34 -9.77
N SER A 57 0.13 -6.33 -9.96
CA SER A 57 0.73 -6.16 -11.29
C SER A 57 0.28 -7.27 -12.26
N ARG A 58 0.18 -6.96 -13.55
CA ARG A 58 -0.27 -7.90 -14.60
C ARG A 58 0.57 -9.19 -14.76
N ARG A 59 1.74 -9.28 -14.10
CA ARG A 59 2.60 -10.48 -14.08
C ARG A 59 2.47 -11.26 -12.77
N HIS A 60 1.29 -11.27 -12.17
CA HIS A 60 1.08 -11.98 -10.91
C HIS A 60 1.14 -13.51 -11.15
N PRO A 61 1.81 -14.30 -10.29
CA PRO A 61 1.91 -15.75 -10.46
C PRO A 61 0.55 -16.48 -10.44
N ARG A 62 -0.47 -15.85 -9.85
CA ARG A 62 -1.85 -16.33 -9.79
C ARG A 62 -2.79 -15.19 -10.21
N PRO A 63 -3.06 -15.01 -11.51
CA PRO A 63 -3.80 -13.85 -12.00
C PRO A 63 -5.26 -13.85 -11.56
N ASP A 64 -5.94 -15.00 -11.54
CA ASP A 64 -7.36 -15.10 -11.19
C ASP A 64 -7.60 -14.75 -9.72
N ALA A 65 -6.84 -15.37 -8.80
CA ALA A 65 -6.90 -15.05 -7.37
C ALA A 65 -6.55 -13.58 -7.07
N ALA A 66 -5.66 -12.97 -7.86
CA ALA A 66 -5.36 -11.55 -7.74
C ALA A 66 -6.53 -10.68 -8.24
N ALA A 67 -7.20 -11.08 -9.32
CA ALA A 67 -8.36 -10.37 -9.85
C ALA A 67 -9.56 -10.44 -8.88
N GLU A 68 -9.82 -11.60 -8.28
CA GLU A 68 -10.84 -11.78 -7.25
C GLU A 68 -10.59 -10.88 -6.04
N LEU A 69 -9.34 -10.87 -5.54
CA LEU A 69 -8.96 -9.99 -4.44
C LEU A 69 -9.11 -8.51 -4.81
N VAL A 70 -8.77 -8.14 -6.05
CA VAL A 70 -8.95 -6.76 -6.54
C VAL A 70 -10.43 -6.38 -6.56
N ALA A 71 -11.29 -7.24 -7.06
CA ALA A 71 -12.73 -7.02 -7.09
C ALA A 71 -13.30 -6.86 -5.67
N ALA A 72 -12.87 -7.71 -4.72
CA ALA A 72 -13.28 -7.61 -3.33
C ALA A 72 -12.87 -6.27 -2.67
N VAL A 73 -11.64 -5.82 -2.91
CA VAL A 73 -11.15 -4.52 -2.42
C VAL A 73 -11.96 -3.37 -3.01
N ILE A 74 -12.28 -3.42 -4.31
CA ILE A 74 -13.11 -2.40 -4.96
C ILE A 74 -14.49 -2.34 -4.31
N GLY A 75 -15.13 -3.49 -4.05
CA GLY A 75 -16.42 -3.53 -3.36
C GLY A 75 -16.37 -2.85 -1.99
N GLN A 76 -15.35 -3.15 -1.18
CA GLN A 76 -15.17 -2.53 0.14
C GLN A 76 -14.95 -1.01 0.07
N LEU A 77 -14.24 -0.52 -0.95
CA LEU A 77 -14.06 0.93 -1.15
C LEU A 77 -15.38 1.63 -1.51
N ILE A 78 -16.21 1.00 -2.35
CA ILE A 78 -17.54 1.52 -2.69
C ILE A 78 -18.41 1.57 -1.44
N GLU A 79 -18.48 0.49 -0.66
CA GLU A 79 -19.24 0.43 0.58
C GLU A 79 -18.80 1.51 1.59
N ALA A 80 -17.50 1.74 1.74
CA ALA A 80 -16.97 2.79 2.59
C ALA A 80 -17.36 4.19 2.07
N GLY A 81 -17.29 4.42 0.76
CA GLY A 81 -17.74 5.65 0.12
C GLY A 81 -19.22 5.94 0.36
N ASP A 82 -20.08 4.94 0.20
CA ASP A 82 -21.52 5.05 0.48
C ASP A 82 -21.79 5.43 1.94
N HIS A 83 -21.00 4.90 2.88
CA HIS A 83 -21.12 5.27 4.29
C HIS A 83 -20.73 6.73 4.53
N LEU A 84 -19.65 7.21 3.91
CA LEU A 84 -19.26 8.62 4.00
C LEU A 84 -20.35 9.54 3.43
N LEU A 85 -20.95 9.18 2.30
CA LEU A 85 -22.06 9.94 1.71
C LEU A 85 -23.28 9.97 2.63
N ARG A 86 -23.61 8.86 3.30
CA ARG A 86 -24.69 8.83 4.29
C ARG A 86 -24.39 9.68 5.52
N MET A 87 -23.14 9.77 5.94
CA MET A 87 -22.72 10.66 7.03
C MET A 87 -22.92 12.12 6.64
N GLN A 88 -22.46 12.51 5.44
CA GLN A 88 -22.67 13.87 4.90
C GLN A 88 -24.15 14.23 4.80
N ALA A 89 -25.00 13.31 4.33
CA ALA A 89 -26.44 13.55 4.21
C ALA A 89 -27.16 13.72 5.56
N ARG A 90 -26.53 13.30 6.68
CA ARG A 90 -27.05 13.45 8.04
C ARG A 90 -26.55 14.73 8.72
N GLU A 91 -25.55 15.41 8.16
CA GLU A 91 -25.12 16.70 8.67
C GLU A 91 -26.20 17.75 8.33
N PRO A 92 -26.72 18.50 9.32
CA PRO A 92 -27.72 19.52 9.06
C PRO A 92 -27.13 20.62 8.16
N LEU A 93 -27.82 20.90 7.06
CA LEU A 93 -27.51 22.01 6.15
C LEU A 93 -27.78 23.34 6.87
N SER A 94 -26.74 23.88 7.53
CA SER A 94 -26.68 25.16 8.26
C SER A 94 -26.81 25.07 9.78
N PRO A 95 -26.04 25.92 10.52
CA PRO A 95 -26.19 26.02 11.96
C PRO A 95 -27.60 26.52 12.25
N ARG A 96 -28.28 25.82 13.16
CA ARG A 96 -29.50 26.32 13.80
C ARG A 96 -29.15 27.72 14.33
N LYS A 97 -29.67 28.77 13.68
CA LYS A 97 -29.70 30.10 14.30
C LYS A 97 -30.63 29.92 15.49
N ASP A 98 -30.05 29.59 16.64
CA ASP A 98 -30.73 29.76 17.91
C ASP A 98 -30.93 31.26 18.09
N THR A 99 -32.05 31.75 17.58
CA THR A 99 -32.61 33.02 18.00
C THR A 99 -33.36 32.78 19.30
N ALA A 100 -32.69 33.06 20.42
CA ALA A 100 -33.30 33.46 21.68
C ALA A 100 -32.27 34.27 22.49
#